data_AF-A0A385DIX1-F1
#
_entry.id   AF-A0A385DIX1-F1
#
_cell.length_a   1.000
_cell.length_b   1.000
_cell.length_c   1.000
_cell.angle_alpha   90.00
_cell.angle_beta   90.00
_cell.angle_gamma   90.00
#
_symmetry.space_group_name_H-M   'P 1'
#
loop_
_entity.id
_entity.type
_entity.pdbx_description
1 polymer ?
#
loop_
_entity_poly.entity_id
_entity_poly.type
_entity_poly.pdbx_seq_one_letter_code
_entity_poly.pdbx_strand_id
1 'polypeptide(L)'
;MIRHPHDDAELLALVRRHVTPERRYLKLGGGLLRMRSPECDRFMRDLREDAGLITADEVAKLLEGGWRERRTAAWLVAVSRRTEFREHLGALLLASEVCCVGLAYCVALASFGTARDADLLAAYLDRYLCRPDLAYDQTVVMSALQFIDLNIGGGQADRFREPGGLWHQWLQDAPHMKGDSDPTPFFLSLIRRLCAFVDECAEVL
;
A
#
# COMPACT_ATOMS: atom_id res chain seq x y z
N MET A 1 9.64 16.36 -6.24
CA MET A 1 8.76 17.50 -5.87
C MET A 1 7.34 17.04 -6.09
N ILE A 2 6.46 17.17 -5.08
CA ILE A 2 5.06 16.76 -5.19
C ILE A 2 4.33 17.75 -6.12
N ARG A 3 3.62 17.23 -7.14
CA ARG A 3 2.78 18.07 -8.01
C ARG A 3 1.42 18.32 -7.37
N HIS A 4 0.92 19.55 -7.56
CA HIS A 4 -0.40 19.94 -7.09
C HIS A 4 -1.37 20.04 -8.28
N PRO A 5 -2.57 19.42 -8.19
CA PRO A 5 -3.54 19.47 -9.28
C PRO A 5 -3.99 20.88 -9.67
N HIS A 6 -3.87 21.87 -8.78
CA HIS A 6 -4.21 23.26 -9.10
C HIS A 6 -3.24 23.89 -10.11
N ASP A 7 -2.01 23.38 -10.19
CA ASP A 7 -0.94 23.93 -11.03
C ASP A 7 -0.70 23.10 -12.29
N ASP A 8 -1.37 21.95 -12.43
CA ASP A 8 -1.20 20.98 -13.51
C ASP A 8 -2.59 20.51 -14.02
N ALA A 9 -3.01 21.06 -15.17
CA ALA A 9 -4.33 20.81 -15.74
C ALA A 9 -4.53 19.33 -16.14
N GLU A 10 -3.46 18.65 -16.52
CA GLU A 10 -3.49 17.24 -16.86
C GLU A 10 -3.70 16.39 -15.60
N LEU A 11 -2.92 16.65 -14.56
CA LEU A 11 -3.11 16.00 -13.26
C LEU A 11 -4.51 16.25 -12.70
N LEU A 12 -5.05 17.46 -12.84
CA LEU A 12 -6.41 17.79 -12.42
C LEU A 12 -7.47 16.95 -13.15
N ALA A 13 -7.30 16.73 -14.46
CA ALA A 13 -8.20 15.88 -15.23
C ALA A 13 -8.16 14.43 -14.73
N LEU A 14 -6.97 13.90 -14.45
CA LEU A 14 -6.79 12.56 -13.89
C LEU A 14 -7.39 12.43 -12.48
N VAL A 15 -7.24 13.46 -11.65
CA VAL A 15 -7.85 13.51 -10.31
C VAL A 15 -9.37 13.43 -10.41
N ARG A 16 -9.98 14.22 -11.30
CA ARG A 16 -11.44 14.21 -11.51
C ARG A 16 -11.94 12.86 -11.99
N ARG A 17 -11.18 12.22 -12.89
CA ARG A 17 -11.55 10.95 -13.51
C ARG A 17 -11.34 9.74 -12.61
N HIS A 18 -10.21 9.65 -11.90
CA HIS A 18 -9.83 8.41 -11.21
C HIS A 18 -9.79 8.54 -9.68
N VAL A 19 -9.55 9.73 -9.13
CA VAL A 19 -9.29 9.90 -7.68
C VAL A 19 -10.55 10.31 -6.92
N THR A 20 -11.28 11.29 -7.43
CA THR A 20 -12.44 11.88 -6.74
C THR A 20 -13.82 11.25 -6.99
N PRO A 21 -14.09 10.41 -8.02
CA PRO A 21 -15.41 9.81 -8.20
C PRO A 21 -15.90 9.17 -6.91
N GLU A 22 -17.08 9.56 -6.44
CA GLU A 22 -17.68 9.13 -5.18
C GLU A 22 -16.74 9.15 -3.95
N ARG A 23 -15.75 10.06 -3.96
CA ARG A 23 -14.68 10.12 -2.94
C ARG A 23 -13.91 8.80 -2.81
N ARG A 24 -13.66 8.10 -3.93
CA ARG A 24 -12.94 6.81 -4.00
C ARG A 24 -11.72 6.75 -3.09
N TYR A 25 -10.86 7.77 -3.12
CA TYR A 25 -9.64 7.81 -2.30
C TYR A 25 -9.86 7.61 -0.79
N LEU A 26 -11.06 7.92 -0.26
CA LEU A 26 -11.43 7.67 1.14
C LEU A 26 -11.86 6.22 1.40
N LYS A 27 -12.37 5.53 0.38
CA LYS A 27 -12.82 4.15 0.45
C LYS A 27 -11.64 3.17 0.40
N LEU A 28 -10.61 3.49 -0.40
CA LEU A 28 -9.41 2.68 -0.62
C LEU A 28 -8.58 2.48 0.67
N GLY A 29 -8.48 1.22 1.13
CA GLY A 29 -7.86 0.83 2.39
C GLY A 29 -8.88 0.16 3.32
N GLY A 30 -8.81 0.42 4.64
CA GLY A 30 -9.73 -0.19 5.62
C GLY A 30 -11.22 0.13 5.40
N GLY A 31 -11.55 1.18 4.64
CA GLY A 31 -12.92 1.50 4.23
C GLY A 31 -13.55 0.43 3.33
N LEU A 32 -12.75 -0.22 2.47
CA LEU A 32 -13.19 -1.33 1.60
C LEU A 32 -13.85 -2.45 2.41
N LEU A 33 -13.24 -2.80 3.54
CA LEU A 33 -13.67 -3.92 4.38
C LEU A 33 -14.95 -3.64 5.18
N ARG A 34 -15.46 -2.40 5.14
CA ARG A 34 -16.70 -1.98 5.80
C ARG A 34 -17.86 -1.81 4.83
N MET A 35 -17.59 -1.80 3.51
CA MET A 35 -18.64 -1.74 2.50
C MET A 35 -19.43 -3.05 2.46
N ARG A 36 -20.73 -2.95 2.17
CA ARG A 36 -21.62 -4.11 2.03
C ARG A 36 -22.19 -4.13 0.61
N SER A 37 -22.55 -5.31 0.11
CA SER A 37 -23.30 -5.41 -1.14
C SER A 37 -24.67 -4.69 -1.00
N PRO A 38 -25.15 -3.98 -2.04
CA PRO A 38 -24.61 -3.90 -3.40
C PRO A 38 -23.57 -2.79 -3.65
N GLU A 39 -23.21 -2.00 -2.62
CA GLU A 39 -22.24 -0.90 -2.78
C GLU A 39 -20.84 -1.43 -3.13
N CYS A 40 -20.40 -2.48 -2.42
CA CYS A 40 -19.09 -3.09 -2.64
C CYS A 40 -18.93 -3.56 -4.11
N ASP A 41 -19.93 -4.28 -4.63
CA ASP A 41 -19.90 -4.84 -5.98
C ASP A 41 -19.82 -3.74 -7.05
N ARG A 42 -20.50 -2.60 -6.82
CA ARG A 42 -20.41 -1.44 -7.72
C ARG A 42 -19.02 -0.83 -7.66
N PHE A 43 -18.50 -0.59 -6.46
CA PHE A 43 -17.18 -0.02 -6.28
C PHE A 43 -16.08 -0.88 -6.93
N MET A 44 -16.16 -2.19 -6.79
CA MET A 44 -15.22 -3.13 -7.44
C MET A 44 -15.28 -3.04 -8.96
N ARG A 45 -16.49 -3.01 -9.55
CA ARG A 45 -16.65 -2.86 -11.00
C ARG A 45 -16.04 -1.55 -11.49
N ASP A 46 -16.35 -0.43 -10.84
CA ASP A 46 -15.84 0.89 -11.26
C ASP A 46 -14.32 0.98 -11.10
N LEU A 47 -13.76 0.39 -10.03
CA LEU A 47 -12.32 0.35 -9.82
C LEU A 47 -11.61 -0.51 -10.88
N ARG A 48 -12.20 -1.67 -11.22
CA ARG A 48 -11.69 -2.57 -12.25
C ARG A 48 -11.70 -1.91 -13.62
N GLU A 49 -12.81 -1.27 -13.99
CA GLU A 49 -12.95 -0.55 -15.26
C GLU A 49 -11.87 0.52 -15.39
N ASP A 50 -11.69 1.34 -14.36
CA ASP A 50 -10.63 2.35 -14.36
C ASP A 50 -9.22 1.76 -14.39
N ALA A 51 -8.98 0.63 -13.72
CA ALA A 51 -7.70 -0.06 -13.75
C ALA A 51 -7.37 -0.62 -15.15
N GLY A 52 -8.39 -1.05 -15.89
CA GLY A 52 -8.26 -1.48 -17.28
C GLY A 52 -8.05 -0.33 -18.27
N LEU A 53 -8.62 0.84 -18.01
CA LEU A 53 -8.56 2.00 -18.91
C LEU A 53 -7.35 2.91 -18.69
N ILE A 54 -6.84 3.01 -17.47
CA ILE A 54 -5.75 3.94 -17.16
C ILE A 54 -4.45 3.51 -17.86
N THR A 55 -3.74 4.47 -18.44
CA THR A 55 -2.45 4.23 -19.12
C THR A 55 -1.29 4.28 -18.12
N ALA A 56 -0.13 3.75 -18.52
CA ALA A 56 1.08 3.80 -17.70
C ALA A 56 1.52 5.25 -17.41
N ASP A 57 1.42 6.15 -18.40
CA ASP A 57 1.77 7.57 -18.23
C ASP A 57 0.83 8.28 -17.25
N GLU A 58 -0.47 7.97 -17.29
CA GLU A 58 -1.44 8.52 -16.34
C GLU A 58 -1.20 8.01 -14.91
N VAL A 59 -0.85 6.72 -14.75
CA VAL A 59 -0.43 6.17 -13.45
C VAL A 59 0.82 6.91 -12.94
N ALA A 60 1.84 7.08 -13.77
CA ALA A 60 3.07 7.79 -13.40
C ALA A 60 2.77 9.23 -12.93
N LYS A 61 1.91 9.96 -13.66
CA LYS A 61 1.50 11.32 -13.29
C LYS A 61 0.76 11.37 -11.96
N LEU A 62 -0.15 10.42 -11.69
CA LEU A 62 -0.82 10.34 -10.39
C LEU A 62 0.17 10.04 -9.25
N LEU A 63 1.22 9.24 -9.51
CA LEU A 63 2.27 8.93 -8.53
C LEU A 63 3.16 10.13 -8.20
N GLU A 64 3.21 11.16 -9.05
CA GLU A 64 3.87 12.45 -8.75
C GLU A 64 3.03 13.37 -7.85
N GLY A 65 1.73 13.06 -7.67
CA GLY A 65 0.79 13.86 -6.90
C GLY A 65 0.91 13.71 -5.37
N GLY A 66 -0.11 14.19 -4.66
CA GLY A 66 -0.22 14.07 -3.22
C GLY A 66 -0.74 12.70 -2.76
N TRP A 67 -1.03 12.56 -1.47
CA TRP A 67 -1.39 11.27 -0.89
C TRP A 67 -2.66 10.64 -1.50
N ARG A 68 -3.61 11.46 -1.97
CA ARG A 68 -4.88 10.97 -2.55
C ARG A 68 -4.64 10.34 -3.91
N GLU A 69 -3.85 11.03 -4.72
CA GLU A 69 -3.47 10.64 -6.07
C GLU A 69 -2.62 9.37 -6.03
N ARG A 70 -1.56 9.38 -5.20
CA ARG A 70 -0.67 8.23 -5.05
C ARG A 70 -1.39 6.99 -4.49
N ARG A 71 -2.30 7.17 -3.52
CA ARG A 71 -3.13 6.07 -2.99
C ARG A 71 -3.96 5.44 -4.10
N THR A 72 -4.71 6.24 -4.86
CA THR A 72 -5.54 5.73 -5.95
C THR A 72 -4.71 5.02 -7.00
N ALA A 73 -3.59 5.60 -7.43
CA ALA A 73 -2.69 5.00 -8.41
C ALA A 73 -2.18 3.63 -7.96
N ALA A 74 -1.74 3.50 -6.70
CA ALA A 74 -1.27 2.21 -6.17
C ALA A 74 -2.34 1.11 -6.21
N TRP A 75 -3.61 1.46 -5.94
CA TRP A 75 -4.72 0.52 -6.05
C TRP A 75 -5.03 0.13 -7.50
N LEU A 76 -5.00 1.08 -8.44
CA LEU A 76 -5.19 0.79 -9.86
C LEU A 76 -4.07 -0.14 -10.38
N VAL A 77 -2.83 0.11 -9.97
CA VAL A 77 -1.67 -0.75 -10.26
C VAL A 77 -1.85 -2.16 -9.70
N ALA A 78 -2.31 -2.28 -8.45
CA ALA A 78 -2.56 -3.58 -7.82
C ALA A 78 -3.63 -4.39 -8.56
N VAL A 79 -4.77 -3.76 -8.85
CA VAL A 79 -5.92 -4.41 -9.53
C VAL A 79 -5.58 -4.80 -10.97
N SER A 80 -4.83 -3.97 -11.70
CA SER A 80 -4.41 -4.26 -13.07
C SER A 80 -3.12 -5.09 -13.19
N ARG A 81 -2.55 -5.55 -12.06
CA ARG A 81 -1.32 -6.37 -12.00
C ARG A 81 -0.11 -5.75 -12.74
N ARG A 82 0.00 -4.43 -12.73
CA ARG A 82 1.04 -3.67 -13.45
C ARG A 82 2.39 -3.67 -12.71
N THR A 83 3.09 -4.80 -12.79
CA THR A 83 4.37 -5.01 -12.09
C THR A 83 5.51 -4.09 -12.57
N GLU A 84 5.36 -3.41 -13.71
CA GLU A 84 6.29 -2.39 -14.19
C GLU A 84 6.46 -1.21 -13.22
N PHE A 85 5.48 -0.96 -12.35
CA PHE A 85 5.55 0.08 -11.32
C PHE A 85 6.19 -0.38 -10.00
N ARG A 86 6.57 -1.66 -9.87
CA ARG A 86 7.10 -2.26 -8.62
C ARG A 86 8.19 -1.41 -7.99
N GLU A 87 9.24 -1.12 -8.74
CA GLU A 87 10.40 -0.36 -8.24
C GLU A 87 10.03 1.07 -7.86
N HIS A 88 9.12 1.69 -8.62
CA HIS A 88 8.65 3.03 -8.33
C HIS A 88 7.81 3.07 -7.04
N LEU A 89 6.92 2.11 -6.82
CA LEU A 89 6.16 2.00 -5.57
C LEU A 89 7.07 1.74 -4.37
N GLY A 90 8.07 0.86 -4.51
CA GLY A 90 9.07 0.63 -3.47
C GLY A 90 9.90 1.87 -3.13
N ALA A 91 10.32 2.63 -4.15
CA ALA A 91 11.04 3.89 -3.95
C ALA A 91 10.18 4.95 -3.23
N LEU A 92 8.90 5.08 -3.61
CA LEU A 92 7.96 5.99 -2.96
C LEU A 92 7.67 5.60 -1.51
N LEU A 93 7.51 4.31 -1.23
CA LEU A 93 7.37 3.77 0.11
C LEU A 93 8.60 4.12 0.96
N LEU A 94 9.80 3.81 0.46
CA LEU A 94 11.07 4.10 1.14
C LEU A 94 11.30 5.61 1.35
N ALA A 95 10.83 6.47 0.46
CA ALA A 95 10.95 7.91 0.60
C ALA A 95 10.01 8.48 1.69
N SER A 96 8.86 7.84 1.94
CA SER A 96 7.87 8.23 2.96
C SER A 96 7.51 9.73 2.94
N GLU A 97 7.45 10.34 1.75
CA GLU A 97 7.24 11.79 1.60
C GLU A 97 5.82 12.26 1.92
N VAL A 98 4.84 11.36 1.86
CA VAL A 98 3.42 11.68 2.05
C VAL A 98 2.77 10.70 3.02
N CYS A 99 1.90 11.22 3.90
CA CYS A 99 1.19 10.40 4.87
C CYS A 99 0.07 9.57 4.21
N CYS A 100 -0.38 8.53 4.90
CA CYS A 100 -1.58 7.77 4.56
C CYS A 100 -1.53 6.96 3.24
N VAL A 101 -0.34 6.77 2.63
CA VAL A 101 -0.20 5.98 1.38
C VAL A 101 0.49 4.64 1.60
N GLY A 102 1.26 4.45 2.68
CA GLY A 102 2.06 3.24 2.88
C GLY A 102 1.27 1.93 2.78
N LEU A 103 0.05 1.88 3.33
CA LEU A 103 -0.84 0.74 3.15
C LEU A 103 -1.15 0.40 1.69
N ALA A 104 -1.37 1.41 0.84
CA ALA A 104 -1.67 1.18 -0.57
C ALA A 104 -0.47 0.61 -1.33
N TYR A 105 0.74 1.10 -1.06
CA TYR A 105 1.97 0.53 -1.61
C TYR A 105 2.22 -0.89 -1.12
N CYS A 106 2.02 -1.13 0.18
CA CYS A 106 2.15 -2.46 0.77
C CYS A 106 1.19 -3.46 0.14
N VAL A 107 -0.08 -3.09 -0.07
CA VAL A 107 -1.06 -3.95 -0.73
C VAL A 107 -0.67 -4.25 -2.17
N ALA A 108 -0.20 -3.26 -2.94
CA ALA A 108 0.23 -3.48 -4.32
C ALA A 108 1.45 -4.42 -4.41
N LEU A 109 2.48 -4.21 -3.57
CA LEU A 109 3.66 -5.08 -3.53
C LEU A 109 3.30 -6.49 -3.02
N ALA A 110 2.46 -6.58 -2.00
CA ALA A 110 1.98 -7.86 -1.45
C ALA A 110 1.11 -8.64 -2.46
N SER A 111 0.33 -7.96 -3.30
CA SER A 111 -0.47 -8.60 -4.35
C SER A 111 0.36 -9.06 -5.56
N PHE A 112 1.58 -8.53 -5.74
CA PHE A 112 2.56 -9.08 -6.68
C PHE A 112 3.28 -10.30 -6.09
N GLY A 113 3.60 -10.25 -4.79
CA GLY A 113 3.96 -11.42 -4.00
C GLY A 113 5.25 -12.12 -4.43
N THR A 114 6.27 -11.38 -4.89
CA THR A 114 7.58 -11.95 -5.27
C THR A 114 8.65 -11.67 -4.22
N ALA A 115 9.78 -12.39 -4.31
CA ALA A 115 10.96 -12.09 -3.49
C ALA A 115 11.44 -10.63 -3.66
N ARG A 116 11.29 -10.05 -4.86
CA ARG A 116 11.66 -8.64 -5.08
C ARG A 116 10.74 -7.68 -4.33
N ASP A 117 9.46 -8.01 -4.22
CA ASP A 117 8.50 -7.22 -3.45
C ASP A 117 8.84 -7.27 -1.95
N ALA A 118 9.26 -8.44 -1.46
CA ALA A 118 9.77 -8.62 -0.10
C ALA A 118 11.02 -7.77 0.17
N ASP A 119 11.99 -7.72 -0.76
CA ASP A 119 13.19 -6.88 -0.65
C ASP A 119 12.85 -5.39 -0.49
N LEU A 120 11.86 -4.89 -1.23
CA LEU A 120 11.44 -3.49 -1.16
C LEU A 120 10.81 -3.14 0.20
N LEU A 121 9.98 -4.04 0.74
CA LEU A 121 9.41 -3.89 2.08
C LEU A 121 10.50 -4.00 3.16
N ALA A 122 11.45 -4.91 2.99
CA ALA A 122 12.57 -5.09 3.91
C ALA A 122 13.49 -3.86 3.94
N ALA A 123 13.77 -3.25 2.79
CA ALA A 123 14.55 -2.00 2.71
C ALA A 123 13.91 -0.84 3.47
N TYR A 124 12.58 -0.75 3.46
CA TYR A 124 11.84 0.21 4.30
C TYR A 124 12.06 -0.07 5.79
N LEU A 125 11.91 -1.34 6.20
CA LEU A 125 12.04 -1.73 7.60
C LEU A 125 13.46 -1.50 8.14
N ASP A 126 14.49 -1.80 7.36
CA ASP A 126 15.89 -1.50 7.71
C ASP A 126 16.09 -0.02 8.05
N ARG A 127 15.44 0.87 7.31
CA ARG A 127 15.56 2.31 7.50
C ARG A 127 14.73 2.81 8.69
N TYR A 128 13.48 2.38 8.79
CA TYR A 128 12.49 3.03 9.66
C TYR A 128 12.26 2.32 11.00
N LEU A 129 12.73 1.08 11.19
CA LEU A 129 12.76 0.48 12.52
C LEU A 129 13.83 1.11 13.42
N CYS A 130 14.93 1.61 12.83
CA CYS A 130 15.95 2.40 13.55
C CYS A 130 15.49 3.83 13.90
N ARG A 131 14.22 4.18 13.63
CA ARG A 131 13.65 5.53 13.83
C ARG A 131 12.40 5.46 14.71
N PRO A 132 12.53 5.13 16.01
CA PRO A 132 11.39 5.04 16.94
C PRO A 132 10.68 6.38 17.15
N ASP A 133 11.32 7.50 16.78
CA ASP A 133 10.74 8.83 16.77
C ASP A 133 9.67 9.04 15.68
N LEU A 134 9.64 8.18 14.65
CA LEU A 134 8.75 8.33 13.50
C LEU A 134 7.59 7.32 13.55
N ALA A 135 6.37 7.83 13.70
CA ALA A 135 5.12 7.06 13.64
C ALA A 135 4.63 6.92 12.19
N TYR A 136 5.34 6.13 11.39
CA TYR A 136 5.03 5.92 9.97
C TYR A 136 4.30 4.57 9.76
N ASP A 137 4.67 3.83 8.72
CA ASP A 137 3.97 2.64 8.26
C ASP A 137 4.64 1.33 8.70
N GLN A 138 5.61 1.37 9.65
CA GLN A 138 6.41 0.20 10.05
C GLN A 138 5.57 -1.05 10.36
N THR A 139 4.43 -0.89 11.04
CA THR A 139 3.52 -1.99 11.37
C THR A 139 2.90 -2.63 10.13
N VAL A 140 2.46 -1.81 9.18
CA VAL A 140 1.85 -2.27 7.94
C VAL A 140 2.89 -2.91 7.03
N VAL A 141 4.09 -2.32 6.92
CA VAL A 141 5.19 -2.87 6.12
C VAL A 141 5.64 -4.22 6.69
N MET A 142 5.80 -4.33 8.02
CA MET A 142 6.14 -5.59 8.69
C MET A 142 5.13 -6.69 8.39
N SER A 143 3.84 -6.38 8.49
CA SER A 143 2.77 -7.33 8.19
C SER A 143 2.67 -7.69 6.71
N ALA A 144 2.95 -6.76 5.80
CA ALA A 144 3.00 -7.04 4.37
C ALA A 144 4.17 -7.96 4.00
N LEU A 145 5.35 -7.75 4.61
CA LEU A 145 6.51 -8.62 4.41
C LEU A 145 6.20 -10.05 4.88
N GLN A 146 5.62 -10.19 6.08
CA GLN A 146 5.18 -11.50 6.57
C GLN A 146 4.15 -12.17 5.68
N PHE A 147 3.21 -11.40 5.13
CA PHE A 147 2.23 -11.96 4.20
C PHE A 147 2.92 -12.54 2.96
N ILE A 148 3.90 -11.84 2.39
CA ILE A 148 4.66 -12.33 1.25
C ILE A 148 5.46 -13.58 1.63
N ASP A 149 6.22 -13.54 2.73
CA ASP A 149 7.01 -14.68 3.22
C ASP A 149 6.17 -15.94 3.39
N LEU A 150 4.99 -15.82 4.02
CA LEU A 150 4.06 -16.94 4.22
C LEU A 150 3.58 -17.55 2.89
N ASN A 151 3.42 -16.73 1.84
CA ASN A 151 2.89 -17.19 0.55
C ASN A 151 3.98 -17.76 -0.37
N ILE A 152 5.22 -17.27 -0.29
CA ILE A 152 6.33 -17.76 -1.14
C ILE A 152 7.26 -18.74 -0.42
N GLY A 153 7.02 -19.03 0.87
CA GLY A 153 7.91 -19.83 1.71
C GLY A 153 9.23 -19.12 2.06
N GLY A 154 9.18 -17.79 2.14
CA GLY A 154 10.29 -16.93 2.56
C GLY A 154 10.45 -16.84 4.07
N GLY A 155 11.40 -16.02 4.52
CA GLY A 155 11.69 -15.76 5.93
C GLY A 155 12.41 -14.43 6.15
N GLN A 156 12.20 -13.46 5.26
CA GLN A 156 12.91 -12.18 5.33
C GLN A 156 12.42 -11.32 6.51
N ALA A 157 11.18 -11.51 6.96
CA ALA A 157 10.64 -10.89 8.17
C ALA A 157 11.35 -11.37 9.46
N ASP A 158 11.85 -12.61 9.48
CA ASP A 158 12.40 -13.23 10.70
C ASP A 158 13.61 -12.46 11.22
N ARG A 159 14.50 -11.99 10.34
CA ARG A 159 15.69 -11.21 10.72
C ARG A 159 15.37 -9.94 11.52
N PHE A 160 14.16 -9.38 11.36
CA PHE A 160 13.72 -8.22 12.13
C PHE A 160 13.11 -8.63 13.46
N ARG A 161 12.51 -9.82 13.52
CA ARG A 161 11.69 -10.34 14.63
C ARG A 161 12.43 -11.32 15.54
N GLU A 162 13.66 -11.70 15.21
CA GLU A 162 14.51 -12.46 16.12
C GLU A 162 14.59 -11.78 17.50
N PRO A 163 14.81 -12.54 18.59
CA PRO A 163 14.99 -11.96 19.92
C PRO A 163 16.06 -10.85 19.90
N GLY A 164 15.69 -9.64 20.33
CA GLY A 164 16.57 -8.47 20.26
C GLY A 164 16.73 -7.84 18.87
N GLY A 165 16.02 -8.33 17.85
CA GLY A 165 15.99 -7.74 16.50
C GLY A 165 15.32 -6.36 16.46
N LEU A 166 15.46 -5.67 15.31
CA LEU A 166 15.00 -4.30 15.11
C LEU A 166 13.50 -4.09 15.39
N TRP A 167 12.66 -5.10 15.13
CA TRP A 167 11.23 -5.03 15.43
C TRP A 167 10.96 -4.92 16.93
N HIS A 168 11.63 -5.77 17.72
CA HIS A 168 11.49 -5.77 19.17
C HIS A 168 12.03 -4.47 19.78
N GLN A 169 13.19 -4.00 19.33
CA GLN A 169 13.76 -2.73 19.79
C GLN A 169 12.82 -1.56 19.49
N TRP A 170 12.33 -1.47 18.24
CA TRP A 170 11.41 -0.42 17.83
C TRP A 170 10.11 -0.42 18.65
N LEU A 171 9.51 -1.59 18.92
CA LEU A 171 8.31 -1.68 19.76
C LEU A 171 8.51 -1.16 21.19
N GLN A 172 9.71 -1.33 21.76
CA GLN A 172 10.04 -0.83 23.10
C GLN A 172 10.31 0.67 23.10
N ASP A 173 11.03 1.15 22.10
CA ASP A 173 11.53 2.52 22.07
C ASP A 173 10.51 3.52 21.48
N ALA A 174 9.59 3.06 20.63
CA ALA A 174 8.61 3.91 19.95
C ALA A 174 7.52 4.41 20.92
N PRO A 175 7.46 5.73 21.23
CA PRO A 175 6.50 6.26 22.21
C PRO A 175 5.04 6.09 21.80
N HIS A 176 4.78 5.99 20.49
CA HIS A 176 3.45 5.83 19.89
C HIS A 176 2.99 4.37 19.85
N MET A 177 3.87 3.41 20.16
CA MET A 177 3.57 1.97 20.17
C MET A 177 3.36 1.41 21.58
N LYS A 178 3.34 2.27 22.62
CA LYS A 178 3.14 1.87 24.01
C LYS A 178 1.82 1.11 24.19
N GLY A 179 1.90 -0.21 24.16
CA GLY A 179 0.82 -1.15 24.39
C GLY A 179 1.38 -2.55 24.60
N ASP A 180 0.65 -3.41 25.30
CA ASP A 180 1.14 -4.72 25.76
C ASP A 180 1.21 -5.80 24.64
N SER A 181 0.87 -5.48 23.39
CA SER A 181 0.70 -6.48 22.33
C SER A 181 1.27 -6.04 20.97
N ASP A 182 1.94 -6.97 20.29
CA ASP A 182 2.41 -6.81 18.91
C ASP A 182 1.22 -6.53 17.96
N PRO A 183 1.21 -5.40 17.22
CA PRO A 183 0.12 -5.05 16.30
C PRO A 183 0.11 -5.89 15.02
N THR A 184 1.16 -6.67 14.76
CA THR A 184 1.36 -7.42 13.52
C THR A 184 0.16 -8.33 13.17
N PRO A 185 -0.47 -9.10 14.09
CA PRO A 185 -1.59 -9.98 13.72
C PRO A 185 -2.78 -9.21 13.14
N PHE A 186 -3.05 -8.01 13.65
CA PHE A 186 -4.12 -7.15 13.14
C PHE A 186 -3.82 -6.69 11.71
N PHE A 187 -2.62 -6.15 11.48
CA PHE A 187 -2.22 -5.65 10.16
C PHE A 187 -2.00 -6.77 9.14
N LEU A 188 -1.56 -7.96 9.56
CA LEU A 188 -1.46 -9.13 8.69
C LEU A 188 -2.84 -9.57 8.19
N SER A 189 -3.83 -9.60 9.08
CA SER A 189 -5.23 -9.85 8.71
C SER A 189 -5.78 -8.78 7.76
N LEU A 190 -5.44 -7.51 8.01
CA LEU A 190 -5.81 -6.40 7.11
C LEU A 190 -5.21 -6.59 5.71
N ILE A 191 -3.89 -6.83 5.60
CA ILE A 191 -3.21 -7.04 4.32
C ILE A 191 -3.82 -8.22 3.58
N ARG A 192 -4.04 -9.36 4.25
CA ARG A 192 -4.65 -10.55 3.64
C ARG A 192 -6.01 -10.24 3.02
N ARG A 193 -6.88 -9.53 3.76
CA ARG A 193 -8.23 -9.19 3.28
C ARG A 193 -8.20 -8.19 2.12
N LEU A 194 -7.26 -7.24 2.15
CA LEU A 194 -7.11 -6.27 1.06
C LEU A 194 -6.50 -6.90 -0.20
N CYS A 195 -5.56 -7.84 -0.07
CA CYS A 195 -5.04 -8.61 -1.20
C CYS A 195 -6.13 -9.50 -1.81
N ALA A 196 -6.93 -10.20 -0.99
CA ALA A 196 -8.07 -10.97 -1.48
C ALA A 196 -9.07 -10.10 -2.26
N PHE A 197 -9.33 -8.87 -1.80
CA PHE A 197 -10.16 -7.91 -2.53
C PHE A 197 -9.53 -7.52 -3.88
N VAL A 198 -8.20 -7.31 -3.94
CA VAL A 198 -7.48 -7.06 -5.20
C VAL A 198 -7.61 -8.26 -6.14
N ASP A 199 -7.46 -9.47 -5.63
CA ASP A 199 -7.59 -10.71 -6.41
C ASP A 199 -9.00 -10.85 -7.00
N GLU A 200 -10.05 -10.65 -6.20
CA GLU A 200 -11.45 -10.67 -6.65
C GLU A 200 -11.74 -9.56 -7.67
N CYS A 201 -11.09 -8.39 -7.53
CA CYS A 201 -11.14 -7.34 -8.55
C CYS A 201 -10.44 -7.77 -9.85
N ALA A 202 -9.34 -8.52 -9.79
CA ALA A 202 -8.55 -8.90 -10.95
C ALA A 202 -9.09 -10.12 -11.73
N GLU A 203 -9.77 -11.07 -11.07
CA GLU A 203 -10.26 -12.34 -11.66
C GLU A 203 -11.33 -12.20 -12.77
N VAL A 204 -11.84 -10.99 -13.02
CA VAL A 204 -12.91 -10.74 -14.01
C VAL A 204 -12.44 -9.78 -15.12
N LEU A 205 -11.13 -9.75 -15.37
CA LEU A 205 -10.51 -9.12 -16.54
C LEU A 205 -10.19 -10.19 -17.59
#